data_AF-A0A928B5S8-F1
#
_entry.id   AF-A0A928B5S8-F1
#
_cell.length_a   1.000
_cell.length_b   1.000
_cell.length_c   1.000
_cell.angle_alpha   90.00
_cell.angle_beta   90.00
_cell.angle_gamma   90.00
#
_symmetry.space_group_name_H-M   'P 1'
#
loop_
_entity.id
_entity.type
_entity.pdbx_description
1 polymer ?
#
loop_
_entity_poly.entity_id
_entity_poly.type
_entity_poly.pdbx_seq_one_letter_code
_entity_poly.pdbx_strand_id
1 'polypeptide(L)'
;MNETIRLPWIDTVKGLGILLVFLGHSSIPVAHSIYMFHMPLFYILCGLCWDTNKYISLPFRSYWKKKFRSYIIPYLKISIVCLLLYGVLYNGITMGINDAYWTKLAKYILGLFVFSRGTTEWMPRCSPIWFLTCIFFAEIMLYFVRKQSTYKQVVLILLSALLGYVFSLAVKLPMNIENVRR
;
A
#
# COMPACT_ATOMS: atom_id res chain seq x y z
N MET A 1 -19.84 -28.55 0.15
CA MET A 1 -19.52 -27.20 -0.34
C MET A 1 -19.32 -26.32 0.88
N ASN A 2 -18.11 -25.82 1.16
CA ASN A 2 -17.96 -24.79 2.19
C ASN A 2 -18.41 -23.48 1.59
N GLU A 3 -19.63 -23.05 1.91
CA GLU A 3 -20.05 -21.69 1.62
C GLU A 3 -19.13 -20.73 2.36
N THR A 4 -18.41 -19.91 1.62
CA THR A 4 -17.68 -18.79 2.21
C THR A 4 -18.72 -17.79 2.70
N ILE A 5 -19.07 -17.86 3.98
CA ILE A 5 -19.96 -16.90 4.63
C ILE A 5 -19.29 -15.52 4.47
N ARG A 6 -19.81 -14.71 3.56
CA ARG A 6 -19.44 -13.31 3.44
C ARG A 6 -20.07 -12.58 4.62
N LEU A 7 -19.25 -11.89 5.39
CA LEU A 7 -19.69 -11.05 6.49
C LEU A 7 -19.99 -9.65 5.96
N PRO A 8 -21.27 -9.23 5.82
CA PRO A 8 -21.62 -7.98 5.14
C PRO A 8 -21.01 -6.75 5.82
N TRP A 9 -20.86 -6.78 7.15
CA TRP A 9 -20.26 -5.70 7.92
C TRP A 9 -18.80 -5.43 7.51
N ILE A 10 -18.04 -6.46 7.10
CA ILE A 10 -16.66 -6.28 6.65
C ILE A 10 -16.64 -5.45 5.36
N ASP A 11 -17.58 -5.69 4.45
CA ASP A 11 -17.66 -4.97 3.20
C ASP A 11 -18.13 -3.52 3.43
N THR A 12 -19.03 -3.29 4.40
CA THR A 12 -19.39 -1.94 4.86
C THR A 12 -18.19 -1.17 5.41
N VAL A 13 -17.38 -1.79 6.27
CA VAL A 13 -16.20 -1.14 6.87
C VAL A 13 -15.14 -0.85 5.81
N LYS A 14 -14.94 -1.73 4.81
CA LYS A 14 -14.06 -1.44 3.66
C LYS A 14 -14.57 -0.24 2.85
N GLY A 15 -15.87 -0.18 2.59
CA GLY A 15 -16.50 0.95 1.89
C GLY A 15 -16.28 2.27 2.65
N LEU A 16 -16.52 2.27 3.96
CA LEU A 16 -16.22 3.41 4.84
C LEU A 16 -14.73 3.78 4.79
N GLY A 17 -13.83 2.80 4.86
CA GLY A 17 -12.39 3.04 4.73
C GLY A 17 -12.03 3.76 3.42
N ILE A 18 -12.63 3.37 2.30
CA ILE A 18 -12.38 4.00 0.98
C ILE A 18 -12.92 5.43 0.98
N LEU A 19 -14.12 5.67 1.51
CA LEU A 19 -14.67 7.03 1.64
C LEU A 19 -13.77 7.94 2.47
N LEU A 20 -13.16 7.39 3.52
CA LEU A 20 -12.26 8.13 4.40
C LEU A 20 -10.94 8.48 3.70
N VAL A 21 -10.45 7.64 2.77
CA VAL A 21 -9.33 8.01 1.89
C VAL A 21 -9.68 9.24 1.06
N PHE A 22 -10.87 9.27 0.44
CA PHE A 22 -11.32 10.43 -0.33
C PHE A 22 -11.40 11.68 0.53
N LEU A 23 -12.04 11.60 1.71
CA LEU A 23 -12.19 12.73 2.64
C LEU A 23 -10.84 13.25 3.17
N GLY A 24 -9.88 12.36 3.44
CA GLY A 24 -8.52 12.75 3.85
C GLY A 24 -7.81 13.59 2.79
N HIS A 25 -8.08 13.33 1.50
CA HIS A 25 -7.52 14.10 0.39
C HIS A 25 -8.32 15.37 0.05
N SER A 26 -9.50 15.59 0.64
CA SER A 26 -10.38 16.75 0.37
C SER A 26 -9.99 18.04 1.11
N SER A 27 -8.79 18.12 1.71
CA SER A 27 -8.28 19.33 2.41
C SER A 27 -9.22 19.88 3.50
N ILE A 28 -9.92 18.99 4.19
CA ILE A 28 -10.82 19.32 5.31
C ILE A 28 -9.99 19.48 6.59
N PRO A 29 -10.36 20.35 7.56
CA PRO A 29 -9.62 20.53 8.83
C PRO A 29 -9.34 19.24 9.60
N VAL A 30 -10.17 18.21 9.42
CA VAL A 30 -10.07 16.91 10.10
C VAL A 30 -9.23 15.89 9.32
N ALA A 31 -8.67 16.27 8.16
CA ALA A 31 -7.93 15.37 7.28
C ALA A 31 -6.76 14.68 7.99
N HIS A 32 -6.07 15.39 8.88
CA HIS A 32 -4.94 14.86 9.65
C HIS A 32 -5.33 13.68 10.55
N SER A 33 -6.41 13.83 11.32
CA SER A 33 -6.97 12.74 12.12
C SER A 33 -7.43 11.58 11.24
N ILE A 34 -7.91 11.88 10.03
CA ILE A 34 -8.31 10.86 9.07
C ILE A 34 -7.12 10.01 8.59
N TYR A 35 -5.98 10.64 8.29
CA TYR A 35 -4.74 9.95 7.90
C TYR A 35 -4.23 8.97 8.96
N MET A 36 -4.43 9.28 10.25
CA MET A 36 -3.98 8.43 11.34
C MET A 36 -4.71 7.08 11.43
N PHE A 37 -5.98 7.00 11.02
CA PHE A 37 -6.78 5.79 11.24
C PHE A 37 -7.00 4.97 9.97
N HIS A 38 -7.17 5.58 8.80
CA HIS A 38 -7.69 4.83 7.65
C HIS A 38 -6.65 3.85 7.09
N MET A 39 -5.36 4.19 7.11
CA MET A 39 -4.30 3.27 6.68
C MET A 39 -4.16 2.07 7.64
N PRO A 40 -4.08 2.25 8.98
CA PRO A 40 -4.15 1.14 9.92
C PRO A 40 -5.40 0.27 9.79
N LEU A 41 -6.57 0.87 9.54
CA LEU A 41 -7.83 0.15 9.38
C LEU A 41 -7.75 -0.92 8.28
N PHE A 42 -7.21 -0.59 7.12
CA PHE A 42 -7.08 -1.55 6.03
C PHE A 42 -6.09 -2.68 6.34
N TYR A 43 -5.02 -2.42 7.09
CA TYR A 43 -4.12 -3.48 7.56
C TYR A 43 -4.80 -4.42 8.54
N ILE A 44 -5.60 -3.89 9.48
CA ILE A 44 -6.39 -4.70 10.41
C ILE A 44 -7.39 -5.57 9.64
N LEU A 45 -8.14 -4.99 8.70
CA LEU A 45 -9.08 -5.73 7.86
C LEU A 45 -8.39 -6.82 7.03
N CYS A 46 -7.19 -6.55 6.53
CA CYS A 46 -6.38 -7.53 5.79
C CYS A 46 -6.01 -8.73 6.67
N GLY A 47 -5.58 -8.48 7.91
CA GLY A 47 -5.30 -9.52 8.91
C GLY A 47 -6.55 -10.30 9.33
N LEU A 48 -7.68 -9.63 9.56
CA LEU A 48 -8.95 -10.25 9.93
C LEU A 48 -9.51 -11.15 8.82
N CYS A 49 -9.38 -10.72 7.56
CA CYS A 49 -9.82 -11.50 6.39
C CYS A 49 -8.81 -12.61 6.01
N TRP A 50 -7.74 -12.78 6.77
CA TRP A 50 -6.74 -13.80 6.48
C TRP A 50 -7.24 -15.18 6.89
N ASP A 51 -7.64 -15.97 5.90
CA ASP A 51 -7.99 -17.37 6.06
C ASP A 51 -6.76 -18.23 6.43
N THR A 52 -6.60 -18.48 7.73
CA THR A 52 -5.43 -19.14 8.30
C THR A 52 -5.31 -20.58 7.79
N ASN A 53 -6.42 -21.32 7.74
CA ASN A 53 -6.43 -22.73 7.34
C ASN A 53 -6.13 -22.90 5.85
N LYS A 54 -6.65 -21.99 5.02
CA LYS A 54 -6.42 -21.99 3.57
C LYS A 54 -5.03 -21.54 3.17
N TYR A 55 -4.45 -20.57 3.88
CA TYR A 55 -3.19 -19.97 3.44
C TYR A 55 -1.95 -20.63 4.04
N ILE A 56 -2.01 -21.17 5.26
CA ILE A 56 -0.84 -21.86 5.87
C ILE A 56 -0.47 -23.14 5.12
N SER A 57 -1.47 -23.88 4.64
CA SER A 57 -1.31 -25.13 3.91
C SER A 57 -0.75 -24.95 2.49
N LEU A 58 -0.80 -23.73 1.93
CA LEU A 58 -0.29 -23.46 0.59
C LEU A 58 1.24 -23.33 0.58
N PRO A 59 1.91 -23.88 -0.46
CA PRO A 59 3.33 -23.62 -0.66
C PRO A 59 3.56 -22.14 -0.98
N PHE A 60 4.69 -21.61 -0.50
CA PHE A 60 5.03 -20.18 -0.59
C PHE A 60 4.92 -19.65 -2.02
N ARG A 61 5.40 -20.40 -3.01
CA ARG A 61 5.35 -20.00 -4.43
C ARG A 61 3.93 -19.76 -4.93
N SER A 62 2.97 -20.61 -4.52
CA SER A 62 1.57 -20.48 -4.90
C SER A 62 0.91 -19.32 -4.17
N TYR A 63 1.22 -19.14 -2.88
CA TYR A 63 0.75 -18.00 -2.09
C TYR A 63 1.24 -16.67 -2.67
N TRP A 64 2.55 -16.55 -2.92
CA TRP A 64 3.19 -15.38 -3.51
C TRP A 64 2.58 -15.03 -4.87
N LYS A 65 2.44 -16.01 -5.79
CA LYS A 65 1.82 -15.78 -7.11
C LYS A 65 0.39 -15.27 -6.98
N LYS A 66 -0.39 -15.82 -6.04
CA LYS A 66 -1.78 -15.41 -5.80
C LYS A 66 -1.85 -13.96 -5.32
N LYS A 67 -1.03 -13.59 -4.33
CA LYS A 67 -1.02 -12.22 -3.79
C LYS A 67 -0.42 -11.23 -4.78
N PHE A 68 0.61 -11.61 -5.52
CA PHE A 68 1.20 -10.79 -6.58
C PHE A 68 0.15 -10.43 -7.66
N ARG A 69 -0.64 -11.41 -8.10
CA ARG A 69 -1.74 -11.16 -9.05
C ARG A 69 -2.85 -10.29 -8.46
N SER A 70 -3.09 -10.38 -7.16
CA SER A 70 -4.15 -9.64 -6.48
C SER A 70 -3.80 -8.18 -6.17
N TYR A 71 -2.52 -7.85 -5.93
CA TYR A 71 -2.10 -6.51 -5.51
C TYR A 71 -1.16 -5.82 -6.50
N ILE A 72 -0.11 -6.54 -6.96
CA ILE A 72 0.92 -5.95 -7.81
C ILE A 72 0.42 -5.74 -9.24
N ILE A 73 -0.36 -6.69 -9.79
CA ILE A 73 -0.92 -6.51 -11.14
C ILE A 73 -1.88 -5.31 -11.21
N PRO A 74 -2.86 -5.15 -10.30
CA PRO A 74 -3.69 -3.94 -10.27
C PRO A 74 -2.89 -2.65 -10.08
N TYR A 75 -1.89 -2.66 -9.19
CA TYR A 75 -0.98 -1.55 -8.99
C TYR A 75 -0.27 -1.15 -10.30
N LEU A 76 0.34 -2.10 -11.00
CA LEU A 76 1.06 -1.84 -12.24
C LEU A 76 0.12 -1.32 -13.34
N LYS A 77 -1.07 -1.92 -13.49
CA LYS A 77 -2.06 -1.49 -14.48
C LYS A 77 -2.46 -0.02 -14.27
N ILE A 78 -2.85 0.35 -13.05
CA ILE A 78 -3.26 1.73 -12.74
C ILE A 78 -2.05 2.67 -12.88
N SER A 79 -0.87 2.27 -12.39
CA SER A 79 0.35 3.07 -12.49
C SER A 79 0.72 3.39 -13.93
N ILE A 80 0.67 2.40 -14.83
CA ILE A 80 0.99 2.57 -16.26
C ILE A 80 -0.02 3.50 -16.92
N VAL A 81 -1.32 3.33 -16.65
CA VAL A 81 -2.35 4.23 -17.19
C VAL A 81 -2.11 5.68 -16.74
N CYS A 82 -1.83 5.90 -15.45
CA CYS A 82 -1.53 7.23 -14.92
C CYS A 82 -0.22 7.81 -15.45
N LEU A 83 0.80 6.97 -15.67
CA LEU A 83 2.07 7.37 -16.27
C LEU A 83 1.86 7.87 -17.71
N LEU A 84 1.07 7.15 -18.51
CA LEU A 84 0.77 7.56 -19.88
C LEU A 84 -0.05 8.85 -19.92
N LEU A 85 -1.14 8.93 -19.15
CA LEU A 85 -2.04 10.09 -19.18
C LEU A 85 -1.42 11.34 -18.56
N TYR A 86 -0.86 11.22 -17.36
CA TYR A 86 -0.39 12.37 -16.60
C TYR A 86 1.13 12.57 -16.68
N GLY A 87 1.89 11.48 -16.72
CA GLY A 87 3.35 11.52 -16.82
C GLY A 87 3.81 11.98 -18.21
N VAL A 88 3.25 11.40 -19.27
CA VAL A 88 3.63 11.65 -20.67
C VAL A 88 2.74 12.72 -21.30
N LEU A 89 1.44 12.48 -21.48
CA LEU A 89 0.56 13.37 -22.26
C LEU A 89 0.38 14.74 -21.58
N TYR A 90 -0.13 14.76 -20.34
CA TYR A 90 -0.41 16.02 -19.65
C TYR A 90 0.85 16.88 -19.45
N ASN A 91 1.95 16.31 -18.94
CA ASN A 91 3.18 17.08 -18.74
C ASN A 91 3.83 17.46 -20.08
N GLY A 92 3.76 16.60 -21.11
CA GLY A 92 4.28 16.93 -22.43
C GLY A 92 3.58 18.14 -23.05
N ILE A 93 2.26 18.23 -22.88
CA ILE A 93 1.45 19.37 -23.36
C ILE A 93 1.67 20.63 -22.51
N THR A 94 1.70 20.50 -21.18
CA THR A 94 1.73 21.67 -20.27
C THR A 94 3.13 22.23 -20.00
N MET A 95 4.15 21.38 -19.97
CA MET A 95 5.53 21.77 -19.66
C MET A 95 6.40 21.93 -20.91
N GLY A 96 5.97 21.35 -22.06
CA GLY A 96 6.80 21.19 -23.25
C GLY A 96 7.86 20.10 -23.07
N ILE A 97 8.39 19.58 -24.19
CA ILE A 97 9.43 18.53 -24.17
C ILE A 97 10.79 19.20 -23.98
N ASN A 98 11.20 19.35 -22.72
CA ASN A 98 12.50 19.91 -22.31
C ASN A 98 13.21 18.99 -21.29
N ASP A 99 14.40 19.38 -20.83
CA ASP A 99 15.15 18.59 -19.84
C ASP A 99 14.39 18.40 -18.50
N ALA A 100 13.57 19.39 -18.12
CA ALA A 100 12.71 19.30 -16.94
C ALA A 100 11.62 18.23 -17.10
N TYR A 101 11.07 18.04 -18.31
CA TYR A 101 10.14 16.96 -18.60
C TYR A 101 10.81 15.59 -18.47
N TRP A 102 11.98 15.40 -19.08
CA TRP A 102 12.69 14.11 -19.04
C TRP A 102 13.14 13.72 -17.64
N THR A 103 13.63 14.68 -16.85
CA THR A 103 13.99 14.44 -15.44
C THR A 103 12.77 14.06 -14.60
N LYS A 104 11.61 14.68 -14.82
CA LYS A 104 10.36 14.35 -14.12
C LYS A 104 9.81 12.98 -14.54
N LEU A 105 9.87 12.64 -15.82
CA LEU A 105 9.48 11.33 -16.33
C LEU A 105 10.39 10.22 -15.76
N ALA A 106 11.70 10.45 -15.73
CA ALA A 106 12.66 9.52 -15.11
C ALA A 106 12.35 9.32 -13.62
N LYS A 107 12.00 10.39 -12.88
CA LYS A 107 11.53 10.28 -11.49
C LYS A 107 10.26 9.44 -11.36
N TYR A 108 9.30 9.55 -12.27
CA TYR A 108 8.08 8.72 -12.23
C TYR A 108 8.36 7.25 -12.52
N ILE A 109 9.22 6.95 -13.50
CA ILE A 109 9.65 5.59 -13.80
C ILE A 109 10.40 5.01 -12.59
N LEU A 110 11.35 5.76 -12.04
CA LEU A 110 12.07 5.36 -10.82
C LEU A 110 11.10 5.18 -9.65
N GLY A 111 10.12 6.08 -9.46
CA GLY A 111 9.13 6.00 -8.40
C GLY A 111 8.27 4.72 -8.49
N LEU A 112 7.95 4.27 -9.70
CA LEU A 112 7.19 3.05 -9.94
C LEU A 112 7.97 1.79 -9.56
N PHE A 113 9.27 1.73 -9.85
CA PHE A 113 10.13 0.56 -9.63
C PHE A 113 10.87 0.54 -8.29
N VAL A 114 11.35 1.69 -7.85
CA VAL A 114 12.36 1.76 -6.80
C VAL A 114 11.73 1.98 -5.43
N PHE A 115 10.66 2.77 -5.26
CA PHE A 115 10.11 2.98 -3.89
C PHE A 115 8.66 3.42 -3.73
N SER A 116 7.75 3.24 -4.71
CA SER A 116 6.31 3.57 -4.63
C SER A 116 6.00 4.73 -3.65
N ARG A 117 6.76 5.83 -3.79
CA ARG A 117 6.70 6.90 -2.79
C ARG A 117 5.39 7.60 -3.04
N GLY A 118 4.45 7.47 -2.11
CA GLY A 118 3.09 8.05 -2.11
C GLY A 118 3.05 9.58 -2.11
N THR A 119 3.84 10.21 -2.95
CA THR A 119 3.97 11.66 -3.12
C THR A 119 3.77 11.97 -4.59
N THR A 120 3.11 13.09 -4.87
CA THR A 120 2.79 13.53 -6.23
C THR A 120 4.02 13.87 -7.08
N GLU A 121 5.18 14.01 -6.44
CA GLU A 121 6.48 14.19 -7.10
C GLU A 121 7.02 12.94 -7.77
N TRP A 122 6.72 11.76 -7.20
CA TRP A 122 7.25 10.47 -7.65
C TRP A 122 6.19 9.59 -8.30
N MET A 123 4.91 9.93 -8.15
CA MET A 123 3.80 9.22 -8.79
C MET A 123 2.86 10.22 -9.49
N PRO A 124 2.54 10.02 -10.78
CA PRO A 124 1.76 10.96 -11.56
C PRO A 124 0.28 10.90 -11.17
N ARG A 125 -0.13 11.75 -10.24
CA ARG A 125 -1.53 11.92 -9.74
C ARG A 125 -2.23 10.63 -9.29
N CYS A 126 -1.46 9.59 -8.99
CA CYS A 126 -1.94 8.30 -8.51
C CYS A 126 -1.28 7.92 -7.19
N SER A 127 -1.03 8.88 -6.29
CA SER A 127 -0.36 8.57 -5.03
C SER A 127 -1.01 7.37 -4.28
N PRO A 128 -2.33 7.32 -4.00
CA PRO A 128 -2.92 6.33 -3.08
C PRO A 128 -2.68 4.85 -3.40
N ILE A 129 -2.36 4.49 -4.66
CA ILE A 129 -2.10 3.09 -5.02
C ILE A 129 -0.80 2.54 -4.42
N TRP A 130 0.07 3.38 -3.87
CA TRP A 130 1.26 2.94 -3.13
C TRP A 130 0.90 1.91 -2.05
N PHE A 131 -0.25 2.10 -1.41
CA PHE A 131 -0.78 1.24 -0.35
C PHE A 131 -0.93 -0.23 -0.76
N LEU A 132 -1.23 -0.53 -2.03
CA LEU A 132 -1.36 -1.90 -2.53
C LEU A 132 -0.04 -2.68 -2.44
N THR A 133 1.09 -2.01 -2.71
CA THR A 133 2.41 -2.63 -2.59
C THR A 133 2.76 -2.89 -1.12
N CYS A 134 2.37 -2.00 -0.21
CA CYS A 134 2.59 -2.21 1.22
C CYS A 134 1.77 -3.37 1.78
N ILE A 135 0.48 -3.49 1.42
CA ILE A 135 -0.33 -4.66 1.78
C ILE A 135 0.34 -5.93 1.28
N PHE A 136 0.83 -5.95 0.04
CA PHE A 136 1.48 -7.14 -0.50
C PHE A 136 2.65 -7.59 0.37
N PHE A 137 3.57 -6.68 0.73
CA PHE A 137 4.70 -7.03 1.60
C PHE A 137 4.27 -7.39 3.02
N ALA A 138 3.34 -6.64 3.60
CA ALA A 138 2.78 -6.93 4.92
C ALA A 138 2.16 -8.33 4.95
N GLU A 139 1.49 -8.74 3.87
CA GLU A 139 0.95 -10.07 3.77
C GLU A 139 2.04 -11.13 3.66
N ILE A 140 3.06 -10.93 2.82
CA ILE A 140 4.19 -11.87 2.77
C ILE A 140 4.83 -12.05 4.16
N MET A 141 5.03 -10.97 4.91
CA MET A 141 5.55 -11.03 6.28
C MET A 141 4.63 -11.84 7.20
N LEU A 142 3.32 -11.58 7.16
CA LEU A 142 2.34 -12.29 7.97
C LEU A 142 2.29 -13.79 7.64
N TYR A 143 2.53 -14.19 6.39
CA TYR A 143 2.61 -15.61 6.00
C TYR A 143 3.75 -16.33 6.75
N PHE A 144 4.93 -15.70 6.83
CA PHE A 144 6.07 -16.28 7.54
C PHE A 144 5.87 -16.28 9.05
N VAL A 145 5.31 -15.20 9.61
CA VAL A 145 4.99 -15.13 11.05
C VAL A 145 4.04 -16.25 11.43
N ARG A 146 2.95 -16.45 10.69
CA ARG A 146 1.91 -17.45 11.01
C ARG A 146 2.38 -18.90 10.88
N LYS A 147 3.50 -19.17 10.21
CA LYS A 147 4.14 -20.50 10.19
C LYS A 147 4.97 -20.80 11.44
N GLN A 148 5.26 -19.81 12.28
CA GLN A 148 6.03 -20.00 13.50
C GLN A 148 5.12 -20.36 14.68
N SER A 149 5.71 -20.89 15.75
CA SER A 149 5.03 -21.11 17.04
C SER A 149 4.56 -19.79 17.66
N THR A 150 3.52 -19.84 18.49
CA THR A 150 2.88 -18.66 19.10
C THR A 150 3.88 -17.74 19.80
N TYR A 151 4.85 -18.28 20.53
CA TYR A 151 5.87 -17.46 21.21
C TYR A 151 6.75 -16.70 20.20
N LYS A 152 7.18 -17.33 19.11
CA LYS A 152 7.97 -16.70 18.05
C LYS A 152 7.16 -15.65 17.31
N GLN A 153 5.86 -15.85 17.16
CA GLN A 153 4.96 -14.84 16.57
C GLN A 153 4.97 -13.56 17.39
N VAL A 154 4.80 -13.66 18.71
CA VAL A 154 4.83 -12.50 19.61
C VAL A 154 6.18 -11.79 19.53
N VAL A 155 7.28 -12.54 19.57
CA VAL A 155 8.64 -11.96 19.45
C VAL A 155 8.83 -11.23 18.11
N LEU A 156 8.43 -11.83 16.99
CA LEU A 156 8.54 -11.20 15.67
C LEU A 156 7.70 -9.93 15.54
N ILE A 157 6.51 -9.89 16.15
CA ILE A 157 5.64 -8.70 16.19
C ILE A 157 6.27 -7.59 17.03
N LEU A 158 6.82 -7.92 18.21
CA LEU A 158 7.50 -6.94 19.06
C LEU A 158 8.76 -6.39 18.39
N LEU A 159 9.54 -7.25 17.72
CA LEU A 159 10.71 -6.84 16.96
C LEU A 159 10.34 -5.94 15.78
N SER A 160 9.28 -6.25 15.03
CA SER A 160 8.84 -5.40 13.91
C SER A 160 8.32 -4.04 14.39
N ALA A 161 7.64 -3.99 15.53
CA ALA A 161 7.22 -2.75 16.17
C ALA A 161 8.42 -1.91 16.65
N LEU A 162 9.41 -2.55 17.29
CA LEU A 162 10.63 -1.89 17.73
C LEU A 162 11.45 -1.36 16.55
N LEU A 163 11.64 -2.18 15.52
CA LEU A 163 12.29 -1.76 14.27
C LEU A 163 11.56 -0.57 13.66
N GLY A 164 10.23 -0.63 13.54
CA GLY A 164 9.43 0.49 13.05
C GLY A 164 9.63 1.78 13.85
N TYR A 165 9.66 1.68 15.19
CA TYR A 165 9.93 2.82 16.07
C TYR A 165 11.35 3.38 15.87
N VAL A 166 12.37 2.52 15.82
CA VAL A 166 13.76 2.95 15.61
C VAL A 166 13.94 3.58 14.22
N PHE A 167 13.33 3.01 13.19
CA PHE A 167 13.35 3.57 11.85
C PHE A 167 12.71 4.95 11.80
N SER A 168 11.60 5.16 12.54
CA SER A 168 10.93 6.46 12.63
C SER A 168 11.79 7.58 13.23
N LEU A 169 12.81 7.22 14.00
CA LEU A 169 13.77 8.16 14.59
C LEU A 169 14.96 8.47 13.66
N ALA A 170 15.27 7.58 12.71
CA ALA A 170 16.52 7.61 11.95
C ALA A 170 16.36 8.09 10.49
N VAL A 171 15.27 7.73 9.79
CA VAL A 171 15.16 7.95 8.34
C VAL A 171 13.70 8.13 7.94
N LYS A 172 13.41 9.07 7.01
CA LYS A 172 12.12 9.12 6.30
C LYS A 172 11.88 7.81 5.54
N LEU A 173 11.02 6.94 6.06
CA LEU A 173 10.86 5.59 5.54
C LEU A 173 10.44 5.57 4.05
N PRO A 174 10.98 4.64 3.24
CA PRO A 174 10.46 4.37 1.91
C PRO A 174 8.95 4.02 1.98
N MET A 175 8.20 4.40 0.94
CA MET A 175 6.73 4.28 0.85
C MET A 175 5.89 5.22 1.72
N ASN A 176 6.46 6.25 2.34
CA ASN A 176 5.67 7.32 2.97
C ASN A 176 4.77 6.88 4.14
N ILE A 177 5.11 5.75 4.79
CA ILE A 177 4.40 5.19 5.95
C ILE A 177 4.37 6.18 7.14
N GLU A 178 5.26 7.17 7.14
CA GLU A 178 5.46 8.14 8.22
C GLU A 178 4.83 9.52 7.98
N ASN A 179 4.14 9.73 6.87
CA ASN A 179 3.65 11.07 6.50
C ASN A 179 2.39 11.47 7.27
N VAL A 180 2.52 11.58 8.60
CA VAL A 180 1.56 12.23 9.51
C VAL A 180 2.01 13.66 9.80
N ARG A 181 3.08 14.19 9.20
CA ARG A 181 3.46 15.60 9.33
C ARG A 181 3.61 16.26 7.96
N ARG A 182 2.51 16.79 7.44
CA ARG A 182 2.50 17.97 6.57
C ARG A 182 1.31 18.82 6.94
#